data_AF-A0A950S9S7-F1
#
_entry.id   AF-A0A950S9S7-F1
#
_cell.length_a   1.000
_cell.length_b   1.000
_cell.length_c   1.000
_cell.angle_alpha   90.00
_cell.angle_beta   90.00
_cell.angle_gamma   90.00
#
_symmetry.space_group_name_H-M   'P 1'
#
loop_
_entity.id
_entity.type
_entity.pdbx_description
1 polymer ?
#
loop_
_entity_poly.entity_id
_entity_poly.type
_entity_poly.pdbx_seq_one_letter_code
_entity_poly.pdbx_strand_id
1 'polypeptide(L)'
;MIICNACRYCEGYCAVWPAMERRSAFDKADLVYLANLCHDCRDCLYACQYAPPHQFAVNPPQVFAELRTATYHEYAAPRLIGSLLGRTWLAVSLSVIVVLLYILAVPGASALVTPQTGAGSFYRVIPYAVMVTAGLVIAAYVIGAITASTYHFWRETGARLQQVVSLSAFLRASADAFGLRYLGGEGVGCTYPTTAFSQQRRWLHHLVFYGFLLDLASTTLAAITDHVFGVPAPYPLYHPVVVLGTVGGVMLGVGCAGLLWQKWHSDRSAAAQRMQRMDVAFLVLLFFTSVTGLALLVRRDSAEMGSLLAVHLGLVAGLFLTMPYGKFVHAAYRYAALVRNAVESEQELLAG
;
A
#
# COMPACT_ATOMS: atom_id res chain seq x y z
N MET A 1 -3.08 3.90 26.43
CA MET A 1 -1.99 2.94 26.70
C MET A 1 -1.71 2.71 28.20
N ILE A 2 -2.09 3.62 29.10
CA ILE A 2 -1.87 3.47 30.56
C ILE A 2 -2.48 2.16 31.10
N ILE A 3 -3.77 1.89 30.81
CA ILE A 3 -4.43 0.63 31.24
C ILE A 3 -3.71 -0.59 30.69
N CYS A 4 -3.32 -0.57 29.40
CA CYS A 4 -2.58 -1.66 28.79
C CYS A 4 -1.27 -1.91 29.55
N ASN A 5 -0.46 -0.87 29.77
CA ASN A 5 0.84 -1.00 30.43
C ASN A 5 0.73 -1.46 31.90
N ALA A 6 -0.34 -1.07 32.60
CA ALA A 6 -0.57 -1.51 33.98
C ALA A 6 -1.05 -2.97 34.05
N CYS A 7 -1.95 -3.37 33.15
CA CYS A 7 -2.60 -4.68 33.19
C CYS A 7 -1.74 -5.79 32.58
N ARG A 8 -0.98 -5.48 31.52
CA ARG A 8 -0.11 -6.39 30.75
C ARG A 8 -0.72 -7.71 30.26
N TYR A 9 -2.03 -7.90 30.35
CA TYR A 9 -2.68 -9.16 29.97
C TYR A 9 -2.53 -9.53 28.48
N CYS A 10 -2.29 -8.55 27.61
CA CYS A 10 -2.07 -8.78 26.18
C CYS A 10 -0.62 -9.15 25.84
N GLU A 11 0.27 -9.23 26.84
CA GLU A 11 1.61 -9.78 26.72
C GLU A 11 1.52 -11.22 26.18
N GLY A 12 2.28 -11.52 25.13
CA GLY A 12 2.20 -12.81 24.42
C GLY A 12 1.12 -12.92 23.32
N TYR A 13 0.10 -12.05 23.30
CA TYR A 13 -0.90 -12.02 22.21
C TYR A 13 -0.54 -11.03 21.10
N CYS A 14 0.20 -9.96 21.43
CA CYS A 14 0.49 -8.88 20.50
C CYS A 14 1.98 -8.82 20.16
N ALA A 15 2.34 -9.02 18.90
CA ALA A 15 3.73 -8.92 18.43
C ALA A 15 4.35 -7.51 18.61
N VAL A 16 3.54 -6.48 18.83
CA VAL A 16 3.99 -5.11 19.13
C VAL A 16 4.34 -4.94 20.60
N TRP A 17 3.89 -5.85 21.46
CA TRP A 17 4.02 -5.73 22.91
C TRP A 17 5.47 -5.57 23.40
N PRO A 18 6.47 -6.31 22.88
CA PRO A 18 7.86 -6.09 23.27
C PRO A 18 8.32 -4.65 23.06
N ALA A 19 7.85 -3.96 22.01
CA ALA A 19 8.15 -2.55 21.80
C ALA A 19 7.44 -1.64 22.82
N MET A 20 6.27 -2.02 23.31
CA MET A 20 5.57 -1.26 24.33
C MET A 20 6.24 -1.34 25.70
N GLU A 21 6.78 -2.50 26.08
CA GLU A 21 7.38 -2.74 27.40
C GLU A 21 8.64 -1.92 27.66
N ARG A 22 9.33 -1.47 26.59
CA ARG A 22 10.50 -0.58 26.68
C ARG A 22 10.18 0.81 27.22
N ARG A 23 8.90 1.13 27.40
CA ARG A 23 8.39 2.47 27.68
C ARG A 23 7.64 2.46 29.00
N SER A 24 8.09 3.29 29.95
CA SER A 24 7.39 3.51 31.22
C SER A 24 6.26 4.54 31.10
N ALA A 25 6.39 5.47 30.16
CA ALA A 25 5.38 6.44 29.77
C ALA A 25 5.22 6.47 28.24
N PHE A 26 4.07 6.93 27.75
CA PHE A 26 3.77 6.99 26.31
C PHE A 26 3.55 8.44 25.90
N ASP A 27 4.56 9.06 25.30
CA ASP A 27 4.43 10.38 24.71
C ASP A 27 3.81 10.29 23.30
N LYS A 28 3.64 11.46 22.64
CA LYS A 28 3.09 11.51 21.28
C LYS A 28 3.93 10.69 20.30
N ALA A 29 5.25 10.79 20.37
CA ALA A 29 6.18 10.15 19.43
C ALA A 29 6.09 8.62 19.55
N ASP A 30 6.01 8.11 20.77
CA ASP A 30 5.84 6.68 21.06
C ASP A 30 4.51 6.16 20.56
N LEU A 31 3.41 6.90 20.78
CA LEU A 31 2.09 6.49 20.30
C LEU A 31 2.05 6.43 18.77
N VAL A 32 2.62 7.42 18.08
CA VAL A 32 2.70 7.45 16.61
C VAL A 32 3.53 6.28 16.08
N TYR A 33 4.66 5.99 16.72
CA TYR A 33 5.51 4.85 16.39
C TYR A 33 4.79 3.52 16.57
N LEU A 34 4.23 3.26 17.75
CA LEU A 34 3.53 2.00 18.06
C LEU A 34 2.31 1.80 17.17
N ALA A 35 1.58 2.87 16.84
CA ALA A 35 0.45 2.79 15.93
C ALA A 35 0.87 2.32 14.52
N ASN A 36 2.04 2.72 14.03
CA ASN A 36 2.54 2.31 12.71
C ASN A 36 3.29 0.97 12.74
N LEU A 37 3.80 0.54 13.89
CA LEU A 37 4.28 -0.83 14.12
C LEU A 37 3.12 -1.84 14.21
N CYS A 38 1.94 -1.39 14.65
CA CYS A 38 0.73 -2.22 14.74
C CYS A 38 0.19 -2.67 13.38
N HIS A 39 -0.11 -3.97 13.30
CA HIS A 39 -0.64 -4.66 12.11
C HIS A 39 -2.16 -4.94 12.16
N ASP A 40 -2.85 -4.43 13.18
CA ASP A 40 -4.31 -4.56 13.32
C ASP A 40 -4.78 -6.03 13.36
N CYS A 41 -4.02 -6.89 14.05
CA CYS A 41 -4.35 -8.31 14.20
C CYS A 41 -5.50 -8.60 15.16
N ARG A 42 -5.86 -7.62 16.00
CA ARG A 42 -6.99 -7.67 16.95
C ARG A 42 -6.92 -8.71 18.06
N ASP A 43 -5.87 -9.51 18.13
CA ASP A 43 -5.64 -10.48 19.21
C ASP A 43 -5.71 -9.81 20.58
N CYS A 44 -5.10 -8.62 20.73
CA CYS A 44 -5.15 -7.84 21.96
C CYS A 44 -6.55 -7.33 22.33
N LEU A 45 -7.47 -7.15 21.38
CA LEU A 45 -8.84 -6.77 21.69
C LEU A 45 -9.60 -7.96 22.28
N TYR A 46 -9.53 -9.12 21.64
CA TYR A 46 -10.26 -10.31 22.06
C TYR A 46 -9.70 -10.94 23.35
N ALA A 47 -8.42 -10.70 23.67
CA ALA A 47 -7.83 -11.07 24.94
C ALA A 47 -8.11 -10.06 26.08
N CYS A 48 -8.54 -8.82 25.78
CA CYS A 48 -8.59 -7.77 26.79
C CYS A 48 -9.79 -7.91 27.74
N GLN A 49 -9.53 -8.03 29.04
CA GLN A 49 -10.55 -8.05 30.09
C GLN A 49 -11.35 -6.74 30.19
N TYR A 50 -10.80 -5.65 29.67
CA TYR A 50 -11.41 -4.32 29.66
C TYR A 50 -11.97 -3.92 28.29
N ALA A 51 -12.04 -4.84 27.34
CA ALA A 51 -12.69 -4.61 26.05
C ALA A 51 -14.19 -4.30 26.22
N PRO A 52 -14.83 -3.63 25.26
CA PRO A 52 -16.29 -3.47 25.28
C PRO A 52 -16.99 -4.83 25.47
N PRO A 53 -18.07 -4.89 26.27
CA PRO A 53 -18.84 -3.76 26.85
C PRO A 53 -18.35 -3.27 28.22
N HIS A 54 -17.15 -3.65 28.68
CA HIS A 54 -16.62 -3.13 29.96
C HIS A 54 -16.60 -1.59 29.99
N GLN A 55 -16.81 -0.98 31.16
CA GLN A 55 -16.91 0.49 31.31
C GLN A 55 -15.70 1.29 30.77
N PHE A 56 -14.51 0.67 30.75
CA PHE A 56 -13.30 1.28 30.17
C PHE A 56 -13.23 1.18 28.65
N ALA A 57 -14.01 0.29 28.03
CA ALA A 57 -14.14 0.10 26.58
C ALA A 57 -12.81 0.11 25.81
N VAL A 58 -11.80 -0.59 26.32
CA VAL A 58 -10.43 -0.56 25.79
C VAL A 58 -10.38 -1.25 24.42
N ASN A 59 -10.11 -0.47 23.37
CA ASN A 59 -10.01 -0.95 21.99
C ASN A 59 -8.71 -0.48 21.30
N PRO A 60 -7.57 -1.13 21.57
CA PRO A 60 -6.27 -0.73 21.00
C PRO A 60 -6.23 -0.75 19.46
N PRO A 61 -6.81 -1.74 18.75
CA PRO A 61 -6.85 -1.74 17.29
C PRO A 61 -7.52 -0.50 16.69
N GLN A 62 -8.66 -0.09 17.25
CA GLN A 62 -9.38 1.11 16.80
C GLN A 62 -8.57 2.37 17.07
N VAL A 63 -8.07 2.56 18.29
CA VAL A 63 -7.28 3.75 18.67
C VAL A 63 -6.01 3.87 17.81
N PHE A 64 -5.28 2.78 17.60
CA PHE A 64 -4.11 2.81 16.71
C PHE A 64 -4.48 3.01 15.24
N ALA A 65 -5.63 2.53 14.78
CA ALA A 65 -6.10 2.81 13.43
C ALA A 65 -6.48 4.28 13.23
N GLU A 66 -7.09 4.92 14.22
CA GLU A 66 -7.35 6.37 14.20
C GLU A 66 -6.05 7.16 14.19
N LEU A 67 -5.11 6.82 15.07
CA LEU A 67 -3.82 7.49 15.15
C LEU A 67 -3.02 7.33 13.85
N ARG A 68 -2.98 6.14 13.24
CA ARG A 68 -2.38 5.95 11.90
C ARG A 68 -3.03 6.86 10.86
N THR A 69 -4.36 6.99 10.89
CA THR A 69 -5.06 7.85 9.93
C THR A 69 -4.71 9.32 10.13
N ALA A 70 -4.54 9.76 11.39
CA ALA A 70 -4.06 11.10 11.71
C ALA A 70 -2.61 11.30 11.25
N THR A 71 -1.72 10.32 11.51
CA THR A 71 -0.32 10.30 11.03
C THR A 71 -0.23 10.50 9.52
N TYR A 72 -1.02 9.76 8.73
CA TYR A 72 -0.96 9.86 7.26
C TYR A 72 -1.32 11.26 6.76
N HIS A 73 -2.19 11.97 7.48
CA HIS A 73 -2.56 13.34 7.16
C HIS A 73 -1.55 14.36 7.67
N GLU A 74 -1.00 14.17 8.89
CA GLU A 74 -0.09 15.12 9.53
C GLU A 74 1.25 15.24 8.81
N TYR A 75 1.79 14.11 8.35
CA TYR A 75 3.08 14.01 7.66
C TYR A 75 2.96 14.07 6.13
N ALA A 76 1.75 14.13 5.58
CA ALA A 76 1.53 14.30 4.14
C ALA A 76 2.29 15.52 3.61
N ALA A 77 3.13 15.30 2.59
CA ALA A 77 3.98 16.32 2.00
C ALA A 77 3.88 16.28 0.46
N PRO A 78 3.65 17.41 -0.22
CA PRO A 78 3.22 18.71 0.30
C PRO A 78 1.77 18.75 0.81
N ARG A 79 1.53 19.46 1.92
CA ARG A 79 0.21 19.52 2.60
C ARG A 79 -0.93 20.07 1.74
N LEU A 80 -0.66 21.11 0.94
CA LEU A 80 -1.67 21.75 0.08
C LEU A 80 -2.27 20.75 -0.91
N ILE A 81 -1.41 19.97 -1.56
CA ILE A 81 -1.83 18.97 -2.54
C ILE A 81 -2.51 17.78 -1.86
N GLY A 82 -2.06 17.41 -0.65
CA GLY A 82 -2.66 16.34 0.14
C GLY A 82 -4.15 16.56 0.46
N SER A 83 -4.62 17.81 0.56
CA SER A 83 -6.05 18.09 0.75
C SER A 83 -6.92 17.73 -0.46
N LEU A 84 -6.40 17.89 -1.67
CA LEU A 84 -7.07 17.54 -2.92
C LEU A 84 -6.94 16.05 -3.22
N LEU A 85 -5.70 15.54 -3.22
CA LEU A 85 -5.40 14.13 -3.52
C LEU A 85 -5.79 13.17 -2.40
N GLY A 86 -6.06 13.67 -1.19
CA GLY A 86 -6.67 12.90 -0.11
C GLY A 86 -8.10 12.46 -0.41
N ARG A 87 -8.77 13.06 -1.41
CA ARG A 87 -10.06 12.61 -1.95
C ARG A 87 -9.81 11.61 -3.07
N THR A 88 -9.48 10.36 -2.73
CA THR A 88 -9.03 9.32 -3.68
C THR A 88 -9.86 9.25 -4.95
N TRP A 89 -11.20 9.14 -4.84
CA TRP A 89 -12.06 9.01 -6.02
C TRP A 89 -12.15 10.26 -6.88
N LEU A 90 -12.01 11.45 -6.30
CA LEU A 90 -11.93 12.70 -7.07
C LEU A 90 -10.63 12.72 -7.88
N ALA A 91 -9.49 12.43 -7.25
CA ALA A 91 -8.19 12.38 -7.91
C ALA A 91 -8.17 11.35 -9.05
N VAL A 92 -8.67 10.13 -8.79
CA VAL A 92 -8.77 9.07 -9.80
C VAL A 92 -9.68 9.47 -10.97
N SER A 93 -10.86 10.04 -10.68
CA SER A 93 -11.77 10.50 -11.73
C SER A 93 -11.15 11.58 -12.59
N LEU A 94 -10.45 12.55 -11.98
CA LEU A 94 -9.73 13.59 -12.70
C LEU A 94 -8.61 13.00 -13.56
N SER A 95 -7.84 12.03 -13.07
CA SER A 95 -6.81 11.35 -13.86
C SER A 95 -7.39 10.66 -15.09
N VAL A 96 -8.51 9.93 -14.95
CA VAL A 96 -9.20 9.30 -16.07
C VAL A 96 -9.72 10.34 -17.07
N ILE A 97 -10.35 11.41 -16.58
CA ILE A 97 -10.86 12.51 -17.43
C ILE A 97 -9.72 13.16 -18.20
N VAL A 98 -8.58 13.45 -17.57
CA VAL A 98 -7.42 14.06 -18.24
C VAL A 98 -6.88 13.18 -19.36
N VAL A 99 -6.75 11.87 -19.13
CA VAL A 99 -6.30 10.93 -20.17
C VAL A 99 -7.31 10.87 -21.32
N LEU A 100 -8.62 10.80 -21.03
CA LEU A 100 -9.66 10.79 -22.05
C LEU A 100 -9.68 12.09 -22.87
N LEU A 101 -9.62 13.24 -22.22
CA LEU A 101 -9.60 14.55 -22.89
C LEU A 101 -8.35 14.69 -23.77
N TYR A 102 -7.19 14.20 -23.31
CA TYR A 102 -5.98 14.17 -24.11
C TYR A 102 -6.17 13.36 -25.40
N ILE A 103 -6.73 12.15 -25.30
CA ILE A 103 -6.96 11.29 -26.48
C ILE A 103 -7.95 11.94 -27.44
N LEU A 104 -9.03 12.55 -26.92
CA LEU A 104 -10.02 13.25 -27.75
C LEU A 104 -9.44 14.47 -28.47
N ALA A 105 -8.52 15.19 -27.83
CA ALA A 105 -7.95 16.43 -28.38
C ALA A 105 -6.80 16.20 -29.37
N VAL A 106 -6.01 15.14 -29.21
CA VAL A 106 -4.75 14.94 -29.96
C VAL A 106 -4.89 13.83 -31.03
N PRO A 107 -5.03 12.53 -30.69
CA PRO A 107 -5.35 11.48 -31.67
C PRO A 107 -6.74 11.60 -32.30
N GLY A 108 -7.72 12.17 -31.56
CA GLY A 108 -9.12 12.21 -31.94
C GLY A 108 -9.93 11.01 -31.45
N ALA A 109 -11.26 11.14 -31.50
CA ALA A 109 -12.19 10.14 -30.95
C ALA A 109 -12.09 8.76 -31.61
N SER A 110 -11.65 8.67 -32.86
CA SER A 110 -11.44 7.40 -33.56
C SER A 110 -10.37 6.53 -32.88
N ALA A 111 -9.39 7.11 -32.20
CA ALA A 111 -8.36 6.35 -31.49
C ALA A 111 -8.92 5.52 -30.30
N LEU A 112 -10.12 5.84 -29.81
CA LEU A 112 -10.76 5.12 -28.70
C LEU A 112 -11.50 3.86 -29.14
N VAL A 113 -11.87 3.77 -30.42
CA VAL A 113 -12.83 2.78 -30.95
C VAL A 113 -12.35 2.07 -32.21
N THR A 114 -11.23 2.49 -32.80
CA THR A 114 -10.65 1.83 -33.98
C THR A 114 -9.58 0.84 -33.55
N PRO A 115 -9.57 -0.40 -34.10
CA PRO A 115 -8.52 -1.37 -33.83
C PRO A 115 -7.13 -0.81 -34.14
N GLN A 116 -6.19 -0.97 -33.21
CA GLN A 116 -4.79 -0.59 -33.39
C GLN A 116 -3.94 -1.86 -33.36
N THR A 117 -3.38 -2.24 -34.51
CA THR A 117 -2.60 -3.49 -34.63
C THR A 117 -1.16 -3.22 -35.07
N GLY A 118 -0.29 -4.20 -34.80
CA GLY A 118 1.12 -4.16 -35.16
C GLY A 118 2.00 -3.41 -34.15
N ALA A 119 3.29 -3.32 -34.46
CA ALA A 119 4.28 -2.66 -33.61
C ALA A 119 3.91 -1.19 -33.35
N GLY A 120 4.04 -0.78 -32.08
CA GLY A 120 3.74 0.58 -31.63
C GLY A 120 2.25 0.94 -31.62
N SER A 121 1.33 -0.03 -31.65
CA SER A 121 -0.12 0.21 -31.66
C SER A 121 -0.59 1.10 -30.50
N PHE A 122 -0.07 0.86 -29.30
CA PHE A 122 -0.33 1.67 -28.11
C PHE A 122 0.12 3.13 -28.27
N TYR A 123 1.25 3.34 -28.95
CA TYR A 123 1.85 4.66 -29.14
C TYR A 123 1.10 5.53 -30.16
N ARG A 124 0.20 4.93 -30.96
CA ARG A 124 -0.71 5.69 -31.83
C ARG A 124 -1.87 6.30 -31.05
N VAL A 125 -2.25 5.72 -29.92
CA VAL A 125 -3.29 6.26 -29.03
C VAL A 125 -2.70 7.26 -28.04
N ILE A 126 -1.58 6.90 -27.40
CA ILE A 126 -0.85 7.81 -26.51
C ILE A 126 0.61 7.80 -26.95
N PRO A 127 1.09 8.88 -27.59
CA PRO A 127 2.47 8.99 -28.03
C PRO A 127 3.45 8.64 -26.92
N TYR A 128 4.48 7.89 -27.30
CA TYR A 128 5.51 7.40 -26.38
C TYR A 128 6.07 8.50 -25.46
N ALA A 129 6.43 9.65 -26.03
CA ALA A 129 6.96 10.78 -25.27
C ALA A 129 6.00 11.24 -24.16
N VAL A 130 4.69 11.28 -24.43
CA VAL A 130 3.70 11.68 -23.41
C VAL A 130 3.63 10.65 -22.30
N MET A 131 3.58 9.36 -22.64
CA MET A 131 3.51 8.29 -21.65
C MET A 131 4.74 8.25 -20.75
N VAL A 132 5.95 8.34 -21.33
CA VAL A 132 7.21 8.33 -20.58
C VAL A 132 7.35 9.60 -19.74
N THR A 133 7.13 10.79 -20.31
CA THR A 133 7.28 12.05 -19.56
C THR A 133 6.26 12.14 -18.42
N ALA A 134 4.98 11.83 -18.67
CA ALA A 134 3.98 11.84 -17.62
C ALA A 134 4.30 10.81 -16.52
N GLY A 135 4.71 9.59 -16.91
CA GLY A 135 5.13 8.56 -15.98
C GLY A 135 6.30 8.99 -15.09
N LEU A 136 7.36 9.55 -15.67
CA LEU A 136 8.53 10.03 -14.93
C LEU A 136 8.20 11.20 -14.01
N VAL A 137 7.37 12.15 -14.45
CA VAL A 137 6.93 13.27 -13.60
C VAL A 137 6.13 12.77 -12.40
N ILE A 138 5.17 11.86 -12.61
CA ILE A 138 4.40 11.26 -11.53
C ILE A 138 5.32 10.46 -10.59
N ALA A 139 6.23 9.65 -11.13
CA ALA A 139 7.17 8.85 -10.34
C ALA A 139 8.09 9.74 -9.47
N ALA A 140 8.70 10.77 -10.06
CA ALA A 140 9.56 11.71 -9.34
C ALA A 140 8.79 12.43 -8.22
N TYR A 141 7.57 12.87 -8.51
CA TYR A 141 6.68 13.49 -7.53
C TYR A 141 6.37 12.54 -6.35
N VAL A 142 5.95 11.31 -6.65
CA VAL A 142 5.57 10.32 -5.64
C VAL A 142 6.76 9.94 -4.76
N ILE A 143 7.93 9.70 -5.37
CA ILE A 143 9.17 9.39 -4.64
C ILE A 143 9.53 10.56 -3.71
N GLY A 144 9.50 11.80 -4.22
CA GLY A 144 9.77 13.00 -3.41
C GLY A 144 8.79 13.16 -2.24
N ALA A 145 7.50 13.01 -2.51
CA ALA A 145 6.43 13.12 -1.52
C ALA A 145 6.54 12.04 -0.42
N ILE A 146 6.72 10.77 -0.79
CA ILE A 146 6.88 9.67 0.17
C ILE A 146 8.17 9.85 0.97
N THR A 147 9.28 10.23 0.34
CA THR A 147 10.56 10.45 1.02
C THR A 147 10.45 11.57 2.04
N ALA A 148 9.90 12.73 1.65
CA ALA A 148 9.70 13.86 2.55
C ALA A 148 8.77 13.50 3.72
N SER A 149 7.65 12.85 3.43
CA SER A 149 6.67 12.46 4.46
C SER A 149 7.25 11.44 5.45
N THR A 150 8.03 10.47 4.95
CA THR A 150 8.71 9.45 5.78
C THR A 150 9.81 10.08 6.61
N TYR A 151 10.55 11.03 6.06
CA TYR A 151 11.56 11.79 6.79
C TYR A 151 10.95 12.60 7.95
N HIS A 152 9.81 13.26 7.72
CA HIS A 152 9.10 13.96 8.80
C HIS A 152 8.59 13.00 9.88
N PHE A 153 7.98 11.88 9.48
CA PHE A 153 7.56 10.81 10.41
C PHE A 153 8.73 10.28 11.24
N TRP A 154 9.88 10.03 10.59
CA TRP A 154 11.08 9.51 11.21
C TRP A 154 11.65 10.47 12.27
N ARG A 155 11.69 11.76 11.95
CA ARG A 155 12.20 12.78 12.87
C ARG A 155 11.32 12.97 14.10
N GLU A 156 10.00 12.99 13.94
CA GLU A 156 9.10 13.15 15.09
C GLU A 156 9.13 11.92 15.99
N THR A 157 9.20 10.72 15.42
CA THR A 157 9.24 9.49 16.21
C THR A 157 10.55 9.34 17.00
N GLY A 158 11.50 10.28 16.88
CA GLY A 158 12.66 10.36 17.78
C GLY A 158 13.84 9.46 17.39
N ALA A 159 13.79 8.82 16.22
CA ALA A 159 14.93 8.08 15.68
C ALA A 159 15.95 9.07 15.11
N ARG A 160 17.07 9.29 15.81
CA ARG A 160 18.18 10.10 15.27
C ARG A 160 18.92 9.28 14.22
N LEU A 161 19.18 9.83 13.03
CA LEU A 161 19.91 9.14 11.93
C LEU A 161 21.19 8.41 12.39
N GLN A 162 21.89 8.96 13.39
CA GLN A 162 23.12 8.41 13.97
C GLN A 162 22.91 7.09 14.74
N GLN A 163 21.69 6.77 15.17
CA GLN A 163 21.35 5.54 15.92
C GLN A 163 21.00 4.36 15.00
N VAL A 164 20.99 4.56 13.67
CA VAL A 164 20.23 3.71 12.72
C VAL A 164 21.10 3.21 11.57
N VAL A 165 22.42 3.41 11.66
CA VAL A 165 23.40 2.81 10.74
C VAL A 165 23.71 1.38 11.20
N SER A 166 22.66 0.55 11.36
CA SER A 166 22.79 -0.89 11.61
C SER A 166 22.26 -1.64 10.39
N LEU A 167 23.19 -2.22 9.62
CA LEU A 167 22.84 -3.05 8.48
C LEU A 167 22.02 -4.28 8.92
N SER A 168 22.32 -4.85 10.09
CA SER A 168 21.58 -5.99 10.63
C SER A 168 20.14 -5.62 10.97
N ALA A 169 19.91 -4.45 11.58
CA ALA A 169 18.55 -3.97 11.85
C ALA A 169 17.75 -3.77 10.55
N PHE A 170 18.36 -3.19 9.52
CA PHE A 170 17.72 -3.01 8.22
C PHE A 170 17.36 -4.34 7.54
N LEU A 171 18.28 -5.32 7.58
CA LEU A 171 18.02 -6.66 7.03
C LEU A 171 16.90 -7.38 7.79
N ARG A 172 16.89 -7.29 9.13
CA ARG A 172 15.81 -7.85 9.97
C ARG A 172 14.46 -7.20 9.68
N ALA A 173 14.40 -5.87 9.63
CA ALA A 173 13.18 -5.15 9.30
C ALA A 173 12.68 -5.47 7.88
N SER A 174 13.59 -5.68 6.93
CA SER A 174 13.26 -6.12 5.57
C SER A 174 12.71 -7.55 5.57
N ALA A 175 13.33 -8.48 6.29
CA ALA A 175 12.80 -9.84 6.44
C ALA A 175 11.40 -9.83 7.09
N ASP A 176 11.19 -9.00 8.11
CA ASP A 176 9.89 -8.87 8.78
C ASP A 176 8.82 -8.25 7.87
N ALA A 177 9.19 -7.24 7.06
CA ALA A 177 8.30 -6.58 6.12
C ALA A 177 7.90 -7.50 4.96
N PHE A 178 8.87 -8.13 4.29
CA PHE A 178 8.63 -9.05 3.18
C PHE A 178 8.00 -10.37 3.65
N GLY A 179 8.31 -10.82 4.87
CA GLY A 179 7.68 -12.00 5.47
C GLY A 179 6.29 -11.72 6.06
N LEU A 180 5.94 -10.45 6.27
CA LEU A 180 4.78 -10.00 7.06
C LEU A 180 4.71 -10.72 8.42
N ARG A 181 5.85 -10.78 9.14
CA ARG A 181 5.99 -11.52 10.41
C ARG A 181 4.89 -11.17 11.41
N TYR A 182 4.59 -9.87 11.55
CA TYR A 182 3.62 -9.34 12.51
C TYR A 182 2.16 -9.63 12.14
N LEU A 183 1.87 -10.03 10.89
CA LEU A 183 0.58 -10.61 10.48
C LEU A 183 0.53 -12.12 10.65
N GLY A 184 1.67 -12.75 10.96
CA GLY A 184 1.80 -14.18 11.15
C GLY A 184 1.48 -14.67 12.57
N GLY A 185 1.39 -13.77 13.57
CA GLY A 185 1.04 -14.11 14.96
C GLY A 185 1.86 -15.28 15.51
N GLU A 186 3.20 -15.21 15.46
CA GLU A 186 4.10 -16.31 15.86
C GLU A 186 3.79 -17.69 15.22
N GLY A 187 3.14 -17.70 14.06
CA GLY A 187 2.82 -18.90 13.28
C GLY A 187 1.34 -19.29 13.27
N VAL A 188 0.53 -18.86 14.25
CA VAL A 188 -0.90 -19.20 14.31
C VAL A 188 -1.79 -18.25 13.49
N GLY A 189 -1.29 -17.06 13.16
CA GLY A 189 -2.00 -16.04 12.40
C GLY A 189 -2.67 -15.01 13.31
N CYS A 190 -3.56 -14.20 12.75
CA CYS A 190 -4.24 -13.13 13.46
C CYS A 190 -5.73 -13.43 13.62
N THR A 191 -6.34 -12.85 14.66
CA THR A 191 -7.78 -12.92 14.93
C THR A 191 -8.56 -11.99 13.99
N TYR A 192 -8.59 -12.38 12.71
CA TYR A 192 -9.25 -11.63 11.64
C TYR A 192 -9.63 -12.55 10.46
N PRO A 193 -10.84 -12.43 9.87
CA PRO A 193 -11.89 -11.45 10.17
C PRO A 193 -12.81 -11.85 11.34
N THR A 194 -12.73 -13.09 11.80
CA THR A 194 -13.52 -13.63 12.92
C THR A 194 -12.67 -13.69 14.20
N THR A 195 -13.22 -14.26 15.28
CA THR A 195 -12.52 -14.47 16.56
C THR A 195 -11.56 -15.67 16.55
N ALA A 196 -11.47 -16.42 15.44
CA ALA A 196 -10.54 -17.53 15.30
C ALA A 196 -9.22 -17.05 14.65
N PHE A 197 -8.10 -17.66 15.07
CA PHE A 197 -6.79 -17.40 14.46
C PHE A 197 -6.76 -17.86 13.00
N SER A 198 -6.22 -17.01 12.12
CA SER A 198 -6.12 -17.31 10.70
C SER A 198 -4.92 -16.64 10.03
N GLN A 199 -4.25 -17.37 9.14
CA GLN A 199 -3.20 -16.84 8.27
C GLN A 199 -3.75 -16.22 6.97
N GLN A 200 -5.06 -16.28 6.72
CA GLN A 200 -5.64 -15.86 5.44
C GLN A 200 -5.33 -14.41 5.10
N ARG A 201 -5.38 -13.49 6.07
CA ARG A 201 -5.05 -12.07 5.83
C ARG A 201 -3.61 -11.88 5.38
N ARG A 202 -2.67 -12.65 5.96
CA ARG A 202 -1.25 -12.63 5.59
C ARG A 202 -1.07 -13.10 4.15
N TRP A 203 -1.67 -14.23 3.78
CA TRP A 203 -1.59 -14.76 2.42
C TRP A 203 -2.21 -13.81 1.38
N LEU A 204 -3.40 -13.29 1.64
CA LEU A 204 -4.06 -12.34 0.75
C LEU A 204 -3.25 -11.04 0.61
N HIS A 205 -2.64 -10.57 1.70
CA HIS A 205 -1.75 -9.41 1.64
C HIS A 205 -0.45 -9.71 0.87
N HIS A 206 0.09 -10.92 0.95
CA HIS A 206 1.22 -11.35 0.10
C HIS A 206 0.84 -11.37 -1.38
N LEU A 207 -0.36 -11.84 -1.73
CA LEU A 207 -0.85 -11.76 -3.11
C LEU A 207 -0.91 -10.32 -3.62
N VAL A 208 -1.40 -9.38 -2.80
CA VAL A 208 -1.40 -7.95 -3.14
C VAL A 208 0.03 -7.39 -3.27
N PHE A 209 0.87 -7.66 -2.27
CA PHE A 209 2.21 -7.09 -2.19
C PHE A 209 3.11 -7.60 -3.33
N TYR A 210 3.24 -8.91 -3.48
CA TYR A 210 4.04 -9.49 -4.54
C TYR A 210 3.40 -9.32 -5.91
N GLY A 211 2.06 -9.30 -6.01
CA GLY A 211 1.37 -8.97 -7.25
C GLY A 211 1.75 -7.58 -7.76
N PHE A 212 1.69 -6.56 -6.89
CA PHE A 212 2.13 -5.21 -7.21
C PHE A 212 3.62 -5.15 -7.60
N LEU A 213 4.51 -5.87 -6.91
CA LEU A 213 5.94 -5.90 -7.26
C LEU A 213 6.21 -6.55 -8.62
N LEU A 214 5.44 -7.59 -8.98
CA LEU A 214 5.54 -8.23 -10.29
C LEU A 214 5.05 -7.31 -11.41
N ASP A 215 3.96 -6.56 -11.18
CA ASP A 215 3.48 -5.54 -12.13
C ASP A 215 4.47 -4.38 -12.29
N LEU A 216 5.12 -3.96 -11.20
CA LEU A 216 6.20 -2.96 -11.25
C LEU A 216 7.42 -3.51 -12.01
N ALA A 217 7.78 -4.77 -11.80
CA ALA A 217 8.87 -5.42 -12.54
C ALA A 217 8.54 -5.56 -14.03
N SER A 218 7.29 -5.90 -14.37
CA SER A 218 6.80 -5.94 -15.74
C SER A 218 6.91 -4.59 -16.44
N THR A 219 6.42 -3.52 -15.82
CA THR A 219 6.46 -2.15 -16.37
C THR A 219 7.89 -1.61 -16.47
N THR A 220 8.74 -1.89 -15.49
CA THR A 220 10.17 -1.54 -15.53
C THR A 220 10.89 -2.28 -16.66
N LEU A 221 10.62 -3.58 -16.79
CA LEU A 221 11.21 -4.39 -17.87
C LEU A 221 10.73 -3.92 -19.24
N ALA A 222 9.44 -3.57 -19.38
CA ALA A 222 8.91 -2.99 -20.62
C ALA A 222 9.64 -1.70 -21.00
N ALA A 223 9.86 -0.81 -20.02
CA ALA A 223 10.61 0.42 -20.23
C ALA A 223 12.05 0.13 -20.68
N ILE A 224 12.74 -0.83 -20.06
CA ILE A 224 14.10 -1.24 -20.48
C ILE A 224 14.09 -1.84 -21.89
N THR A 225 13.16 -2.75 -22.18
CA THR A 225 13.01 -3.40 -23.49
C THR A 225 12.78 -2.37 -24.60
N ASP A 226 11.96 -1.35 -24.34
CA ASP A 226 11.70 -0.30 -25.32
C ASP A 226 12.87 0.69 -25.43
N HIS A 227 13.35 1.29 -24.32
CA HIS A 227 14.36 2.36 -24.35
C HIS A 227 15.77 1.86 -24.68
N VAL A 228 16.16 0.69 -24.18
CA VAL A 228 17.55 0.17 -24.30
C VAL A 228 17.68 -0.73 -25.53
N PHE A 229 16.69 -1.59 -25.77
CA PHE A 229 16.74 -2.56 -26.86
C PHE A 229 15.95 -2.12 -28.10
N GLY A 230 15.21 -1.02 -28.04
CA GLY A 230 14.47 -0.48 -29.18
C GLY A 230 13.31 -1.37 -29.63
N VAL A 231 12.79 -2.23 -28.75
CA VAL A 231 11.70 -3.17 -29.09
C VAL A 231 10.38 -2.63 -28.55
N PRO A 232 9.52 -2.04 -29.43
CA PRO A 232 8.26 -1.45 -29.00
C PRO A 232 7.20 -2.51 -28.69
N ALA A 233 6.32 -2.20 -27.74
CA ALA A 233 5.10 -2.96 -27.49
C ALA A 233 4.17 -2.95 -28.73
N PRO A 234 3.27 -3.94 -28.91
CA PRO A 234 2.96 -5.08 -28.03
C PRO A 234 4.02 -6.19 -28.02
N TYR A 235 4.19 -6.83 -26.86
CA TYR A 235 5.06 -8.01 -26.69
C TYR A 235 4.29 -9.34 -26.85
N PRO A 236 4.93 -10.43 -27.32
CA PRO A 236 4.35 -11.77 -27.32
C PRO A 236 3.92 -12.24 -25.92
N LEU A 237 2.95 -13.14 -25.82
CA LEU A 237 2.40 -13.58 -24.53
C LEU A 237 3.41 -14.30 -23.62
N TYR A 238 4.41 -14.97 -24.22
CA TYR A 238 5.49 -15.63 -23.50
C TYR A 238 6.62 -14.66 -23.09
N HIS A 239 6.59 -13.40 -23.55
CA HIS A 239 7.62 -12.43 -23.20
C HIS A 239 7.58 -12.16 -21.69
N PRO A 240 8.73 -12.06 -20.99
CA PRO A 240 8.76 -11.89 -19.54
C PRO A 240 7.94 -10.68 -19.05
N VAL A 241 7.89 -9.58 -19.82
CA VAL A 241 7.02 -8.42 -19.54
C VAL A 241 5.57 -8.85 -19.36
N VAL A 242 5.02 -9.63 -20.31
CA VAL A 242 3.61 -10.05 -20.28
C VAL A 242 3.38 -11.09 -19.19
N VAL A 243 4.29 -12.04 -19.02
CA VAL A 243 4.18 -13.07 -17.98
C VAL A 243 4.17 -12.46 -16.58
N LEU A 244 5.13 -11.58 -16.28
CA LEU A 244 5.21 -10.89 -14.97
C LEU A 244 3.94 -10.07 -14.70
N GLY A 245 3.48 -9.29 -15.69
CA GLY A 245 2.27 -8.46 -15.53
C GLY A 245 0.98 -9.28 -15.45
N THR A 246 0.92 -10.44 -16.10
CA THR A 246 -0.26 -11.32 -16.00
C THR A 246 -0.33 -11.99 -14.64
N VAL A 247 0.78 -12.57 -14.18
CA VAL A 247 0.85 -13.20 -12.84
C VAL A 247 0.65 -12.15 -11.76
N GLY A 248 1.31 -11.00 -11.87
CA GLY A 248 1.16 -9.87 -10.95
C GLY A 248 -0.28 -9.38 -10.87
N GLY A 249 -0.88 -9.08 -12.02
CA GLY A 249 -2.28 -8.66 -12.12
C GLY A 249 -3.26 -9.66 -11.51
N VAL A 250 -3.10 -10.96 -11.77
CA VAL A 250 -3.97 -12.00 -11.17
C VAL A 250 -3.81 -12.07 -9.66
N MET A 251 -2.57 -12.10 -9.16
CA MET A 251 -2.29 -12.09 -7.72
C MET A 251 -2.89 -10.86 -7.04
N LEU A 252 -2.70 -9.67 -7.62
CA LEU A 252 -3.22 -8.42 -7.11
C LEU A 252 -4.76 -8.43 -7.07
N GLY A 253 -5.41 -8.90 -8.14
CA GLY A 253 -6.86 -8.99 -8.24
C GLY A 253 -7.46 -9.94 -7.18
N VAL A 254 -6.91 -11.16 -7.06
CA VAL A 254 -7.37 -12.17 -6.08
C VAL A 254 -7.12 -11.68 -4.64
N GLY A 255 -5.93 -11.12 -4.38
CA GLY A 255 -5.57 -10.57 -3.08
C GLY A 255 -6.50 -9.44 -2.65
N CYS A 256 -6.77 -8.48 -3.54
CA CYS A 256 -7.69 -7.37 -3.26
C CYS A 256 -9.13 -7.84 -3.02
N ALA A 257 -9.64 -8.74 -3.87
CA ALA A 257 -10.98 -9.30 -3.69
C ALA A 257 -11.13 -10.03 -2.35
N GLY A 258 -10.15 -10.86 -1.97
CA GLY A 258 -10.15 -11.57 -0.70
C GLY A 258 -10.07 -10.62 0.51
N LEU A 259 -9.24 -9.58 0.46
CA LEU A 259 -9.16 -8.60 1.55
C LEU A 259 -10.44 -7.76 1.68
N LEU A 260 -11.09 -7.43 0.57
CA LEU A 260 -12.40 -6.78 0.57
C LEU A 260 -13.48 -7.67 1.18
N TRP A 261 -13.48 -8.96 0.82
CA TRP A 261 -14.38 -9.96 1.39
C TRP A 261 -14.17 -10.09 2.91
N GLN A 262 -12.92 -10.19 3.38
CA GLN A 262 -12.63 -10.24 4.82
C GLN A 262 -13.08 -8.97 5.54
N LYS A 263 -12.88 -7.79 4.94
CA LYS A 263 -13.34 -6.52 5.52
C LYS A 263 -14.85 -6.45 5.66
N TRP A 264 -15.58 -6.95 4.67
CA TRP A 264 -17.04 -7.01 4.71
C TRP A 264 -17.56 -7.86 5.88
N HIS A 265 -16.89 -8.99 6.14
CA HIS A 265 -17.27 -9.95 7.20
C HIS A 265 -16.63 -9.66 8.56
N SER A 266 -15.65 -8.75 8.64
CA SER A 266 -14.98 -8.44 9.89
C SER A 266 -15.86 -7.65 10.86
N ASP A 267 -15.65 -7.88 12.16
CA ASP A 267 -16.30 -7.11 13.22
C ASP A 267 -16.04 -5.60 13.04
N ARG A 268 -17.13 -4.84 12.90
CA ARG A 268 -17.09 -3.40 12.69
C ARG A 268 -16.89 -2.61 13.99
N SER A 269 -17.24 -3.18 15.14
CA SER A 269 -17.07 -2.52 16.45
C SER A 269 -15.59 -2.34 16.81
N ALA A 270 -14.76 -3.28 16.36
CA ALA A 270 -13.31 -3.27 16.51
C ALA A 270 -12.58 -2.28 15.57
N ALA A 271 -13.28 -1.63 14.64
CA ALA A 271 -12.66 -0.90 13.54
C ALA A 271 -12.81 0.62 13.63
N ALA A 272 -11.78 1.35 13.21
CA ALA A 272 -11.88 2.79 12.99
C ALA A 272 -12.50 3.09 11.62
N GLN A 273 -13.64 3.79 11.61
CA GLN A 273 -14.41 4.04 10.39
C GLN A 273 -13.60 4.77 9.30
N ARG A 274 -12.77 5.75 9.68
CA ARG A 274 -11.94 6.51 8.73
C ARG A 274 -10.89 5.64 8.06
N MET A 275 -10.22 4.76 8.82
CA MET A 275 -9.26 3.80 8.27
C MET A 275 -9.96 2.79 7.36
N GLN A 276 -11.14 2.29 7.74
CA GLN A 276 -11.91 1.36 6.90
C GLN A 276 -12.25 1.97 5.52
N ARG A 277 -12.73 3.22 5.48
CA ARG A 277 -13.06 3.90 4.21
C ARG A 277 -11.83 4.02 3.31
N MET A 278 -10.69 4.41 3.87
CA MET A 278 -9.43 4.56 3.15
C MET A 278 -8.90 3.22 2.64
N ASP A 279 -8.98 2.17 3.46
CA ASP A 279 -8.59 0.81 3.08
C ASP A 279 -9.45 0.27 1.93
N VAL A 280 -10.78 0.44 2.02
CA VAL A 280 -11.70 -0.02 0.97
C VAL A 280 -11.48 0.76 -0.33
N ALA A 281 -11.36 2.08 -0.28
CA ALA A 281 -11.09 2.89 -1.47
C ALA A 281 -9.79 2.46 -2.15
N PHE A 282 -8.74 2.23 -1.37
CA PHE A 282 -7.45 1.77 -1.89
C PHE A 282 -7.51 0.37 -2.52
N LEU A 283 -8.15 -0.60 -1.84
CA LEU A 283 -8.28 -1.97 -2.36
C LEU A 283 -9.14 -2.03 -3.63
N VAL A 284 -10.22 -1.26 -3.69
CA VAL A 284 -11.08 -1.18 -4.89
C VAL A 284 -10.31 -0.55 -6.06
N LEU A 285 -9.53 0.51 -5.81
CA LEU A 285 -8.69 1.13 -6.83
C LEU A 285 -7.65 0.13 -7.37
N LEU A 286 -6.91 -0.56 -6.50
CA LEU A 286 -5.95 -1.60 -6.91
C LEU A 286 -6.63 -2.74 -7.70
N PHE A 287 -7.79 -3.20 -7.23
CA PHE A 287 -8.55 -4.25 -7.90
C PHE A 287 -8.92 -3.84 -9.33
N PHE A 288 -9.50 -2.66 -9.53
CA PHE A 288 -9.87 -2.20 -10.86
C PHE A 288 -8.66 -1.89 -11.73
N THR A 289 -7.55 -1.39 -11.17
CA THR A 289 -6.29 -1.24 -11.91
C THR A 289 -5.81 -2.60 -12.45
N SER A 290 -5.81 -3.64 -11.62
CA SER A 290 -5.46 -5.01 -12.04
C SER A 290 -6.41 -5.56 -13.11
N VAL A 291 -7.73 -5.49 -12.86
CA VAL A 291 -8.75 -6.01 -13.78
C VAL A 291 -8.69 -5.31 -15.13
N THR A 292 -8.54 -3.99 -15.15
CA THR A 292 -8.43 -3.23 -16.41
C THR A 292 -7.13 -3.53 -17.16
N GLY A 293 -6.03 -3.79 -16.46
CA GLY A 293 -4.76 -4.20 -17.08
C GLY A 293 -4.86 -5.58 -17.75
N LEU A 294 -5.47 -6.55 -17.06
CA LEU A 294 -5.72 -7.88 -17.61
C LEU A 294 -6.73 -7.85 -18.77
N ALA A 295 -7.80 -7.05 -18.65
CA ALA A 295 -8.78 -6.86 -19.71
C ALA A 295 -8.13 -6.21 -20.95
N LEU A 296 -7.26 -5.23 -20.76
CA LEU A 296 -6.49 -4.60 -21.83
C LEU A 296 -5.60 -5.63 -22.54
N LEU A 297 -4.93 -6.52 -21.81
CA LEU A 297 -4.13 -7.60 -22.41
C LEU A 297 -5.00 -8.51 -23.31
N VAL A 298 -6.17 -8.93 -22.83
CA VAL A 298 -7.10 -9.79 -23.58
C VAL A 298 -7.67 -9.09 -24.83
N ARG A 299 -7.89 -7.77 -24.75
CA ARG A 299 -8.52 -6.96 -25.81
C ARG A 299 -7.52 -6.12 -26.61
N ARG A 300 -6.22 -6.37 -26.48
CA ARG A 300 -5.16 -5.50 -27.04
C ARG A 300 -5.19 -5.34 -28.56
N ASP A 301 -5.71 -6.33 -29.29
CA ASP A 301 -5.76 -6.34 -30.76
C ASP A 301 -7.14 -5.92 -31.30
N SER A 302 -7.97 -5.27 -30.47
CA SER A 302 -9.37 -4.96 -30.80
C SER A 302 -9.70 -3.47 -30.80
N ALA A 303 -10.91 -3.14 -31.25
CA ALA A 303 -11.45 -1.77 -31.28
C ALA A 303 -11.43 -1.08 -29.93
N GLU A 304 -11.60 -1.84 -28.85
CA GLU A 304 -11.73 -1.38 -27.49
C GLU A 304 -10.38 -1.11 -26.81
N MET A 305 -9.26 -1.43 -27.47
CA MET A 305 -7.91 -1.23 -26.91
C MET A 305 -7.71 0.22 -26.46
N GLY A 306 -8.08 1.21 -27.28
CA GLY A 306 -7.85 2.62 -26.98
C GLY A 306 -8.61 3.10 -25.75
N SER A 307 -9.88 2.72 -25.62
CA SER A 307 -10.70 3.08 -24.45
C SER A 307 -10.24 2.35 -23.17
N LEU A 308 -9.93 1.06 -23.25
CA LEU A 308 -9.38 0.31 -22.11
C LEU A 308 -8.01 0.85 -21.66
N LEU A 309 -7.15 1.22 -22.61
CA LEU A 309 -5.86 1.85 -22.32
C LEU A 309 -6.06 3.19 -21.58
N ALA A 310 -7.00 4.02 -22.03
CA ALA A 310 -7.31 5.29 -21.40
C ALA A 310 -7.78 5.10 -19.94
N VAL A 311 -8.71 4.17 -19.72
CA VAL A 311 -9.22 3.85 -18.39
C VAL A 311 -8.10 3.30 -17.50
N HIS A 312 -7.34 2.32 -18.00
CA HIS A 312 -6.27 1.69 -17.23
C HIS A 312 -5.20 2.71 -16.83
N LEU A 313 -4.69 3.51 -17.78
CA LEU A 313 -3.69 4.53 -17.48
C LEU A 313 -4.22 5.64 -16.56
N GLY A 314 -5.49 6.02 -16.69
CA GLY A 314 -6.14 6.95 -15.76
C GLY A 314 -6.21 6.40 -14.33
N LEU A 315 -6.55 5.12 -14.17
CA LEU A 315 -6.54 4.44 -12.87
C LEU A 315 -5.12 4.31 -12.30
N VAL A 316 -4.13 3.95 -13.11
CA VAL A 316 -2.71 3.87 -12.72
C VAL A 316 -2.20 5.24 -12.28
N ALA A 317 -2.43 6.29 -13.07
CA ALA A 317 -2.05 7.66 -12.72
C ALA A 317 -2.73 8.11 -11.41
N GLY A 318 -4.02 7.85 -11.26
CA GLY A 318 -4.77 8.15 -10.04
C GLY A 318 -4.24 7.39 -8.82
N LEU A 319 -3.89 6.11 -8.99
CA LEU A 319 -3.27 5.27 -7.94
C LEU A 319 -1.94 5.87 -7.47
N PHE A 320 -1.04 6.22 -8.39
CA PHE A 320 0.26 6.79 -8.04
C PHE A 320 0.11 8.19 -7.43
N LEU A 321 -0.72 9.07 -8.00
CA LEU A 321 -0.93 10.42 -7.45
C LEU A 321 -1.51 10.40 -6.04
N THR A 322 -2.39 9.45 -5.73
CA THR A 322 -2.99 9.30 -4.39
C THR A 322 -2.11 8.50 -3.42
N MET A 323 -1.05 7.85 -3.91
CA MET A 323 -0.14 7.00 -3.13
C MET A 323 0.42 7.66 -1.87
N PRO A 324 0.94 8.91 -1.91
CA PRO A 324 1.54 9.56 -0.74
C PRO A 324 0.50 10.02 0.30
N TYR A 325 -0.79 10.07 -0.08
CA TYR A 325 -1.87 10.70 0.69
C TYR A 325 -2.96 9.73 1.13
N GLY A 326 -2.90 8.50 0.65
CA GLY A 326 -3.87 7.44 0.94
C GLY A 326 -3.29 6.33 1.81
N LYS A 327 -3.92 5.16 1.75
CA LYS A 327 -3.47 4.00 2.52
C LYS A 327 -2.06 3.54 2.14
N PHE A 328 -1.62 3.72 0.88
CA PHE A 328 -0.37 3.14 0.39
C PHE A 328 0.85 3.59 1.22
N VAL A 329 0.86 4.84 1.72
CA VAL A 329 1.96 5.39 2.55
C VAL A 329 2.27 4.54 3.79
N HIS A 330 1.32 3.70 4.23
CA HIS A 330 1.56 2.75 5.33
C HIS A 330 2.77 1.86 5.08
N ALA A 331 3.08 1.52 3.83
CA ALA A 331 4.25 0.69 3.49
C ALA A 331 5.54 1.37 3.98
N ALA A 332 5.68 2.68 3.73
CA ALA A 332 6.85 3.45 4.14
C ALA A 332 6.91 3.65 5.66
N TYR A 333 5.80 4.08 6.29
CA TYR A 333 5.80 4.38 7.73
C TYR A 333 5.92 3.13 8.59
N ARG A 334 5.31 2.02 8.16
CA ARG A 334 5.45 0.73 8.84
C ARG A 334 6.85 0.17 8.67
N TYR A 335 7.45 0.28 7.49
CA TYR A 335 8.83 -0.12 7.28
C TYR A 335 9.77 0.67 8.19
N ALA A 336 9.58 1.99 8.25
CA ALA A 336 10.30 2.85 9.19
C ALA A 336 10.13 2.41 10.66
N ALA A 337 8.89 2.11 11.09
CA ALA A 337 8.65 1.59 12.44
C ALA A 337 9.34 0.23 12.68
N LEU A 338 9.37 -0.67 11.69
CA LEU A 338 10.07 -1.94 11.81
C LEU A 338 11.59 -1.76 11.95
N VAL A 339 12.18 -0.85 11.17
CA VAL A 339 13.62 -0.53 11.30
C VAL A 339 13.92 0.00 12.70
N ARG A 340 13.11 0.93 13.21
CA ARG A 340 13.28 1.42 14.60
C ARG A 340 13.15 0.29 15.62
N ASN A 341 12.16 -0.58 15.48
CA ASN A 341 11.99 -1.70 16.41
C ASN A 341 13.19 -2.66 16.40
N ALA A 342 13.75 -2.93 15.22
CA ALA A 342 14.93 -3.77 15.08
C ALA A 342 16.16 -3.13 15.74
N VAL A 343 16.35 -1.81 15.59
CA VAL A 343 17.41 -1.06 16.28
C VAL A 343 17.24 -1.10 17.80
N GLU A 344 16.04 -0.80 18.31
CA GLU A 344 15.76 -0.85 19.77
C GLU A 344 16.03 -2.25 20.33
N SER A 345 15.63 -3.31 19.61
CA SER A 345 15.84 -4.69 20.03
C SER A 345 17.32 -5.11 20.02
N GLU A 346 18.12 -4.62 19.07
CA GLU A 346 19.57 -4.85 19.05
C GLU A 346 20.28 -4.15 20.22
N GLN A 347 19.88 -2.92 20.55
CA GLN A 347 20.46 -2.18 21.66
C GLN A 347 20.22 -2.85 23.01
N GLU A 348 19.05 -3.44 23.22
CA GLU A 348 18.74 -4.22 24.43
C GLU A 348 19.62 -5.47 24.55
N LEU A 349 19.80 -6.21 23.45
CA LEU A 349 20.66 -7.40 23.44
C LEU A 349 22.13 -7.07 23.71
N LEU A 350 22.58 -5.85 23.38
CA LEU A 350 23.94 -5.39 23.67
C LEU A 350 24.09 -4.84 25.10
N ALA A 351 23.00 -4.45 25.75
CA ALA A 351 23.00 -3.85 27.08
C ALA A 351 22.81 -4.88 28.22
N GLY A 352 22.28 -6.07 27.91
CA GLY A 352 22.13 -7.19 28.84
C GLY A 352 23.33 -8.13 28.85
#